data_AF-A0A417VME1-F1
#
_entry.id   AF-A0A417VME1-F1
#
_cell.length_a   1.000
_cell.length_b   1.000
_cell.length_c   1.000
_cell.angle_alpha   90.00
_cell.angle_beta   90.00
_cell.angle_gamma   90.00
#
_symmetry.space_group_name_H-M   'P 1'
#
loop_
_entity.id
_entity.type
_entity.pdbx_description
1 polymer ?
#
loop_
_entity_poly.entity_id
_entity_poly.type
_entity_poly.pdbx_seq_one_letter_code
_entity_poly.pdbx_strand_id
1 'polypeptide(L)' 'MNKKIHIISGVDLGSCFVGKPAKIFMPDGRILKTSPVESYWAKSGGICIETRNSIYVDQKNAELYK' A
#
# COMPACT_ATOMS: atom_id res chain seq x y z
N MET A 1 -13.46 11.05 -6.24
CA MET A 1 -13.62 10.28 -5.00
C MET A 1 -12.30 10.33 -4.26
N ASN A 2 -12.28 10.75 -2.99
CA ASN A 2 -11.05 10.77 -2.20
C ASN A 2 -10.75 9.34 -1.72
N LYS A 3 -9.62 8.78 -2.14
CA LYS A 3 -9.16 7.46 -1.67
C LYS A 3 -8.70 7.58 -0.20
N LYS A 4 -8.95 6.55 0.61
CA LYS A 4 -8.50 6.49 2.01
C LYS A 4 -7.03 6.12 2.10
N ILE A 5 -6.24 6.89 2.84
CA ILE A 5 -4.81 6.61 3.01
C ILE A 5 -4.59 5.72 4.22
N HIS A 6 -3.80 4.67 4.04
CA HIS A 6 -3.40 3.72 5.06
C HIS A 6 -1.89 3.71 5.18
N ILE A 7 -1.39 3.92 6.39
CA ILE A 7 0.04 3.82 6.68
C ILE A 7 0.37 2.36 6.93
N ILE A 8 1.34 1.83 6.17
CA ILE A 8 1.84 0.46 6.27
C ILE A 8 3.30 0.46 6.72
N SER A 9 3.74 -0.59 7.40
CA SER A 9 5.14 -0.80 7.77
C SER A 9 5.92 -1.54 6.67
N GLY A 10 5.21 -2.18 5.73
CA GLY A 10 5.81 -2.77 4.55
C GLY A 10 4.79 -3.53 3.69
N VAL A 11 5.30 -4.15 2.63
CA VAL A 11 4.53 -5.05 1.76
C VAL A 11 5.39 -6.24 1.34
N ASP A 12 4.75 -7.37 1.10
CA ASP A 12 5.35 -8.46 0.34
C ASP A 12 5.31 -8.11 -1.16
N LEU A 13 6.45 -7.64 -1.71
CA LEU A 13 6.56 -7.26 -3.12
C LEU A 13 6.26 -8.44 -4.07
N GLY A 14 6.48 -9.69 -3.63
CA GLY A 14 6.13 -10.87 -4.40
C GLY A 14 4.62 -11.08 -4.53
N SER A 15 3.80 -10.33 -3.80
CA SER A 15 2.34 -10.33 -3.89
C SER A 15 1.75 -9.13 -4.65
N CYS A 16 2.57 -8.13 -4.98
CA CYS A 16 2.13 -6.90 -5.65
C CYS A 16 1.98 -7.11 -7.16
N PHE A 17 0.78 -7.50 -7.58
CA PHE A 17 0.41 -7.58 -8.99
C PHE A 17 -0.89 -6.83 -9.25
N VAL A 18 -0.93 -6.08 -10.35
CA VAL A 18 -2.15 -5.39 -10.80
C VAL A 18 -3.28 -6.42 -10.98
N GLY A 19 -4.47 -6.08 -10.47
CA GLY A 19 -5.65 -6.95 -10.47
C GLY A 19 -5.69 -8.00 -9.35
N LYS A 20 -4.65 -8.11 -8.52
CA LYS A 20 -4.61 -9.05 -7.38
C LYS A 20 -4.47 -8.31 -6.05
N PRO A 21 -5.00 -8.85 -4.94
CA PRO A 21 -4.70 -8.34 -3.61
C PRO A 21 -3.21 -8.45 -3.27
N ALA A 22 -2.63 -7.37 -2.73
CA ALA A 22 -1.29 -7.39 -2.15
C ALA A 22 -1.36 -7.71 -0.65
N LYS A 23 -0.32 -8.34 -0.11
CA LYS A 23 -0.16 -8.64 1.31
C LYS A 23 0.66 -7.53 1.96
N ILE A 24 0.03 -6.78 2.86
CA ILE A 24 0.62 -5.63 3.55
C ILE A 24 0.87 -5.92 5.02
N PHE A 25 1.90 -5.29 5.57
CA PHE A 25 2.24 -5.32 6.98
C PHE A 25 1.82 -4.01 7.62
N MET A 26 1.02 -4.09 8.68
CA MET A 26 0.57 -2.93 9.44
C MET A 26 1.60 -2.59 10.53
N PRO A 27 1.70 -1.32 10.96
CA PRO A 27 2.61 -0.92 12.05
C PRO A 27 2.36 -1.64 13.38
N ASP A 28 1.13 -2.11 13.62
CA ASP A 28 0.75 -2.88 14.81
C ASP A 28 1.05 -4.38 14.72
N GLY A 29 1.76 -4.81 13.68
CA GLY A 29 2.15 -6.21 13.45
C GLY A 29 1.09 -7.07 12.76
N ARG A 30 -0.11 -6.53 12.48
CA ARG A 30 -1.11 -7.27 11.70
C ARG A 30 -0.70 -7.40 10.23
N ILE A 31 -1.14 -8.49 9.62
CA ILE A 31 -0.96 -8.75 8.19
C ILE A 31 -2.33 -8.74 7.54
N LEU A 32 -2.51 -7.90 6.52
CA LEU A 32 -3.78 -7.73 5.82
C LEU A 32 -3.59 -7.95 4.31
N LYS A 33 -4.71 -8.16 3.62
CA LYS A 33 -4.77 -8.13 2.15
C LYS A 33 -5.50 -6.87 1.70
N THR A 34 -4.97 -6.21 0.68
CA THR A 34 -5.63 -5.07 0.06
C THR A 34 -6.83 -5.52 -0.79
N SER A 35 -7.64 -4.57 -1.27
CA SER A 35 -8.42 -4.80 -2.49
C SER A 35 -7.47 -5.02 -3.70
N PRO A 36 -7.97 -5.48 -4.86
CA PRO A 36 -7.14 -5.61 -6.06
C PRO A 36 -6.33 -4.34 -6.33
N VAL A 37 -5.03 -4.51 -6.54
CA VAL A 37 -4.10 -3.42 -6.84
C VAL A 37 -4.44 -2.84 -8.22
N GLU A 38 -4.56 -1.53 -8.30
CA GLU A 38 -4.70 -0.79 -9.57
C GLU A 38 -3.34 -0.36 -10.11
N SER A 39 -2.47 0.11 -9.23
CA SER A 39 -1.10 0.48 -9.52
C SER A 39 -0.25 0.40 -8.25
N TYR A 40 1.06 0.26 -8.40
CA TYR A 40 1.99 0.34 -7.28
C TYR A 40 3.37 0.80 -7.77
N TRP A 41 4.16 1.33 -6.85
CA TRP A 41 5.59 1.53 -7.06
C TRP A 41 6.35 1.16 -5.79
N ALA A 42 7.54 0.60 -6.00
CA ALA A 42 8.50 0.30 -4.95
C ALA A 42 9.86 0.82 -5.41
N LYS A 43 10.45 1.75 -4.67
CA LYS A 43 11.78 2.28 -4.93
C LYS A 43 12.61 2.24 -3.65
N SER A 44 13.93 2.38 -3.76
CA SER A 44 14.79 2.47 -2.58
C SER A 44 14.31 3.62 -1.68
N GLY A 45 13.71 3.28 -0.54
CA GLY A 45 13.14 4.24 0.40
C GLY A 45 11.63 4.49 0.32
N GLY A 46 10.86 3.68 -0.43
CA GLY A 46 9.43 3.60 -0.14
C GLY A 46 8.54 2.72 -1.02
N ILE A 47 7.33 2.51 -0.51
CA ILE A 47 6.26 1.73 -1.14
C ILE A 47 4.99 2.58 -1.24
N CYS A 48 4.31 2.49 -2.39
CA CYS A 48 2.94 2.94 -2.55
C CYS A 48 2.14 1.91 -3.34
N ILE A 49 0.93 1.63 -2.88
CA ILE A 49 -0.02 0.73 -3.51
C ILE A 49 -1.34 1.45 -3.61
N GLU A 50 -1.83 1.65 -4.82
CA GLU A 50 -3.15 2.18 -5.05
C GLU A 50 -4.14 1.05 -5.35
N THR A 51 -5.31 1.20 -4.76
CA THR A 51 -6.49 0.39 -5.04
C THR A 51 -7.66 1.32 -5.33
N ARG A 52 -8.81 0.74 -5.71
CA ARG A 52 -10.01 1.49 -6.04
C ARG A 52 -10.40 2.55 -4.99
N ASN A 53 -10.32 2.18 -3.70
CA ASN A 53 -10.81 3.01 -2.60
C ASN A 53 -9.71 3.42 -1.61
N SER A 54 -8.52 2.85 -1.69
CA SER A 54 -7.45 3.03 -0.70
C SER A 54 -6.08 3.21 -1.34
N ILE A 55 -5.24 3.99 -0.68
CA ILE A 55 -3.80 4.12 -0.96
C ILE A 55 -3.06 3.58 0.27
N TYR A 56 -2.16 2.64 0.08
CA TYR A 56 -1.30 2.09 1.14
C TYR A 56 0.12 2.57 0.91
N VAL A 57 0.67 3.30 1.87
CA VAL A 57 1.98 3.95 1.77
C VAL A 57 2.73 3.81 3.08
N ASP A 58 4.05 3.80 3.02
CA ASP A 58 4.83 3.89 4.24
C ASP A 58 4.68 5.27 4.93
N GLN A 59 5.12 5.32 6.19
CA GLN A 59 4.99 6.53 7.01
C GLN A 59 5.77 7.72 6.44
N LYS A 60 6.88 7.48 5.74
CA LYS A 60 7.73 8.54 5.17
C LYS A 60 7.06 9.22 3.98
N ASN A 61 6.33 8.47 3.17
CA ASN A 61 5.68 8.96 1.95
C ASN A 61 4.22 9.37 2.18
N ALA A 62 3.62 9.04 3.33
CA ALA A 62 2.24 9.41 3.66
C ALA A 62 1.95 10.92 3.59
N GLU A 63 2.96 11.77 3.84
CA GLU A 63 2.82 13.24 3.77
C GLU A 63 2.64 13.75 2.33
N LEU A 64 3.09 13.00 1.32
CA LEU A 64 2.93 13.36 -0.09
C LEU A 64 1.49 13.19 -0.60
N TYR A 65 0.63 12.54 0.19
CA TYR A 65 -0.74 12.20 -0.17
C TYR A 65 -1.79 12.89 0.73
N LYS A 66 -1.37 13.72 1.70
CA LYS A 66 -2.27 14.59 2.49
C LYS A 66 -2.74 15.78 1.68
#